data_AF-A0A1D2WVY1-F1
#
_entry.id   AF-A0A1D2WVY1-F1
#
_cell.length_a   1.000
_cell.length_b   1.000
_cell.length_c   1.000
_cell.angle_alpha   90.00
_cell.angle_beta   90.00
_cell.angle_gamma   90.00
#
_symmetry.space_group_name_H-M   'P 1'
#
loop_
_entity.id
_entity.type
_entity.pdbx_description
1 polymer ?
#
loop_
_entity_poly.entity_id
_entity_poly.type
_entity_poly.pdbx_seq_one_letter_code
_entity_poly.pdbx_strand_id
1 'polypeptide(L)'
;MVNISKLTADVNVSEYYDKYVDIEKFLEICKECDQYDNNWGCPPFDFDPDEIWNSYNKLKIIAFKFDFSQEELDRTYTPNELNFIIKRLERMKVKLMNDIYALESEDSLGLFIGHCNLCMKCTKTIGMPCKMPFKLRYSIESLGGDVDRTIEDTFGYKIIYAKDGKLPEYMIFVGGLLYDKK
;
A
#
# COMPACT_ATOMS: atom_id res chain seq x y z
N MET A 1 -16.77 13.46 -8.79
CA MET A 1 -15.72 13.06 -9.75
C MET A 1 -14.41 13.08 -8.99
N VAL A 2 -13.69 11.97 -8.95
CA VAL A 2 -12.48 11.86 -8.13
C VAL A 2 -11.28 12.39 -8.92
N ASN A 3 -10.61 13.41 -8.37
CA ASN A 3 -9.33 13.87 -8.88
C ASN A 3 -8.20 13.08 -8.21
N ILE A 4 -7.20 12.66 -8.97
CA ILE A 4 -6.06 11.89 -8.43
C ILE A 4 -4.81 12.71 -8.63
N SER A 5 -4.15 13.06 -7.53
CA SER A 5 -2.82 13.66 -7.54
C SER A 5 -1.78 12.65 -7.05
N LYS A 6 -0.57 12.73 -7.61
CA LYS A 6 0.56 11.88 -7.23
C LYS A 6 1.58 12.73 -6.47
N LEU A 7 1.90 12.30 -5.27
CA LEU A 7 2.93 12.88 -4.41
C LEU A 7 4.09 11.89 -4.31
N THR A 8 5.32 12.38 -4.40
CA THR A 8 6.51 11.54 -4.32
C THR A 8 7.59 12.20 -3.49
N ALA A 9 8.32 11.40 -2.71
CA ALA A 9 9.50 11.82 -1.98
C ALA A 9 10.55 10.69 -2.03
N ASP A 10 11.81 11.07 -2.12
CA ASP A 10 12.94 10.15 -2.12
C ASP A 10 13.66 10.26 -0.77
N VAL A 11 13.88 9.13 -0.10
CA VAL A 11 14.50 9.04 1.22
C VAL A 11 15.61 7.98 1.25
N ASN A 12 16.53 8.10 2.20
CA ASN A 12 17.49 7.03 2.50
C ASN A 12 16.76 5.87 3.18
N VAL A 13 17.02 4.63 2.76
CA VAL A 13 16.39 3.45 3.38
C VAL A 13 16.82 3.29 4.82
N SER A 14 18.08 3.55 5.17
CA SER A 14 18.54 3.46 6.56
C SER A 14 17.77 4.41 7.49
N GLU A 15 17.59 5.67 7.09
CA GLU A 15 16.83 6.66 7.86
C GLU A 15 15.33 6.31 7.92
N TYR A 16 14.78 5.81 6.81
CA TYR A 16 13.40 5.35 6.76
C TYR A 16 13.16 4.17 7.70
N TYR A 17 14.05 3.19 7.64
CA TYR A 17 14.02 1.99 8.45
C TYR A 17 14.03 2.33 9.94
N ASP A 18 15.03 3.10 10.39
CA ASP A 18 15.17 3.47 11.80
C ASP A 18 13.97 4.26 12.35
N LYS A 19 13.31 5.04 11.49
CA LYS A 19 12.23 5.96 11.92
C LYS A 19 10.84 5.35 11.83
N TYR A 20 10.59 4.48 10.85
CA TYR A 20 9.26 4.02 10.49
C TYR A 20 9.11 2.51 10.43
N VAL A 21 10.17 1.71 10.46
CA VAL A 21 10.05 0.24 10.37
C VAL A 21 10.08 -0.39 11.77
N ASP A 22 9.06 -1.19 12.06
CA ASP A 22 8.94 -2.03 13.25
C ASP A 22 8.22 -3.32 12.83
N ILE A 23 8.99 -4.33 12.40
CA ILE A 23 8.47 -5.56 11.82
C ILE A 23 7.55 -6.29 12.80
N GLU A 24 7.93 -6.40 14.06
CA GLU A 24 7.16 -7.12 15.07
C GLU A 24 5.80 -6.43 15.32
N LYS A 25 5.81 -5.11 15.55
CA LYS A 25 4.58 -4.34 15.77
C LYS A 25 3.62 -4.45 14.57
N PHE A 26 4.12 -4.25 13.36
CA PHE A 26 3.28 -4.28 12.16
C PHE A 26 2.86 -5.69 11.76
N LEU A 27 3.62 -6.72 12.14
CA LEU A 27 3.17 -8.11 12.01
C LEU A 27 1.95 -8.38 12.90
N GLU A 28 1.91 -7.88 14.13
CA GLU A 28 0.72 -7.99 14.99
C GLU A 28 -0.49 -7.26 14.38
N ILE A 29 -0.29 -6.06 13.84
CA ILE A 29 -1.36 -5.35 13.11
C ILE A 29 -1.81 -6.14 11.87
N CYS A 30 -0.88 -6.74 11.13
CA CYS A 30 -1.23 -7.57 9.98
C CYS A 30 -2.12 -8.75 10.37
N LYS A 31 -1.87 -9.41 11.51
CA LYS A 31 -2.68 -10.56 11.99
C LYS A 31 -4.15 -10.22 12.22
N GLU A 32 -4.48 -8.95 12.46
CA GLU A 32 -5.86 -8.47 12.60
C GLU A 32 -6.55 -8.25 11.25
N CYS A 33 -5.80 -8.25 10.14
CA CYS A 33 -6.32 -8.05 8.79
C CYS A 33 -6.68 -9.39 8.13
N ASP A 34 -7.82 -9.45 7.45
CA ASP A 34 -8.30 -10.63 6.72
C ASP A 34 -7.33 -11.14 5.63
N GLN A 35 -6.35 -10.31 5.23
CA GLN A 35 -5.34 -10.67 4.23
C GLN A 35 -4.16 -11.45 4.81
N TYR A 36 -3.98 -11.45 6.13
CA TYR A 36 -2.97 -12.27 6.81
C TYR A 36 -3.17 -13.74 6.48
N ASP A 37 -2.08 -14.39 6.08
CA ASP A 37 -2.02 -15.79 5.61
C ASP A 37 -2.96 -16.14 4.43
N ASN A 38 -3.69 -15.16 3.91
CA ASN A 38 -4.64 -15.34 2.80
C ASN A 38 -4.15 -14.70 1.50
N ASN A 39 -3.08 -13.89 1.55
CA ASN A 39 -2.53 -13.17 0.42
C ASN A 39 -1.01 -13.40 0.29
N TRP A 40 -0.53 -13.73 -0.92
CA TRP A 40 0.91 -13.91 -1.19
C TRP A 40 1.74 -12.64 -0.96
N GLY A 41 1.13 -11.45 -1.04
CA GLY A 41 1.80 -10.17 -0.74
C GLY A 41 1.75 -9.78 0.74
N CYS A 42 1.24 -10.66 1.61
CA CYS A 42 1.07 -10.41 3.05
C CYS A 42 1.72 -11.53 3.88
N PRO A 43 2.14 -11.23 5.12
CA PRO A 43 2.73 -12.21 6.01
C PRO A 43 1.76 -13.37 6.35
N PRO A 44 2.27 -14.51 6.83
CA PRO A 44 3.69 -14.81 7.04
C PRO A 44 4.43 -15.02 5.71
N PHE A 45 5.71 -14.64 5.71
CA PHE A 45 6.63 -14.82 4.60
C PHE A 45 7.63 -15.94 4.91
N ASP A 46 8.22 -16.51 3.85
CA ASP A 46 9.32 -17.48 3.92
C ASP A 46 10.71 -16.83 3.91
N PHE A 47 10.74 -15.49 3.99
CA PHE A 47 11.94 -14.65 4.09
C PHE A 47 11.78 -13.65 5.24
N ASP A 48 12.89 -13.06 5.68
CA ASP A 48 12.91 -11.98 6.66
C ASP A 48 12.68 -10.62 5.96
N PRO A 49 11.65 -9.83 6.30
CA PRO A 49 11.42 -8.51 5.71
C PRO A 49 12.64 -7.57 5.80
N ASP A 50 13.52 -7.74 6.79
CA ASP A 50 14.76 -6.99 6.91
C ASP A 50 15.69 -7.18 5.72
N GLU A 51 15.68 -8.35 5.09
CA GLU A 51 16.50 -8.63 3.91
C GLU A 51 16.11 -7.71 2.74
N ILE A 52 14.81 -7.40 2.60
CA ILE A 52 14.33 -6.49 1.55
C ILE A 52 14.81 -5.07 1.82
N TRP A 53 14.60 -4.55 3.03
CA TRP A 53 15.05 -3.20 3.36
C TRP A 53 16.57 -3.06 3.21
N ASN A 54 17.33 -4.04 3.71
CA ASN A 54 18.77 -3.99 3.70
C ASN A 54 19.39 -4.16 2.31
N SER A 55 18.63 -4.59 1.30
CA SER A 55 19.11 -4.76 -0.08
C SER A 55 19.19 -3.46 -0.89
N TYR A 56 18.65 -2.34 -0.41
CA TYR A 56 18.55 -1.08 -1.16
C TYR A 56 19.02 0.12 -0.35
N ASN A 57 19.52 1.14 -1.03
CA ASN A 57 19.97 2.39 -0.41
C ASN A 57 18.86 3.45 -0.35
N LYS A 58 17.93 3.43 -1.30
CA LYS A 58 16.91 4.48 -1.48
C LYS A 58 15.50 3.93 -1.56
N LEU A 59 14.56 4.69 -1.00
CA LEU A 59 13.13 4.46 -1.15
C LEU A 59 12.49 5.71 -1.76
N LYS A 60 11.78 5.54 -2.87
CA LYS A 60 10.82 6.54 -3.36
C LYS A 60 9.45 6.18 -2.80
N ILE A 61 8.92 7.01 -1.91
CA ILE A 61 7.55 6.93 -1.42
C ILE A 61 6.63 7.48 -2.51
N ILE A 62 5.59 6.75 -2.88
CA ILE A 62 4.65 7.15 -3.95
C ILE A 62 3.24 7.10 -3.37
N ALA A 63 2.67 8.29 -3.13
CA ALA A 63 1.32 8.45 -2.60
C ALA A 63 0.37 8.96 -3.69
N PHE A 64 -0.76 8.28 -3.85
CA PHE A 64 -1.86 8.66 -4.73
C PHE A 64 -2.99 9.21 -3.88
N LYS A 65 -3.20 10.52 -3.95
CA LYS A 65 -4.25 11.22 -3.20
C LYS A 65 -5.47 11.40 -4.08
N PHE A 66 -6.60 10.91 -3.58
CA PHE A 66 -7.91 10.97 -4.20
C PHE A 66 -8.72 12.08 -3.51
N ASP A 67 -9.01 13.13 -4.27
CA ASP A 67 -9.88 14.22 -3.85
C ASP A 67 -11.29 13.96 -4.36
N PHE A 68 -12.26 13.97 -3.45
CA PHE A 68 -13.67 13.80 -3.78
C PHE A 68 -14.29 15.16 -4.10
N SER A 69 -15.26 15.18 -5.01
CA SER A 69 -16.01 16.42 -5.25
C SER A 69 -16.88 16.77 -4.04
N GLN A 70 -17.20 18.06 -3.87
CA GLN A 70 -18.04 18.53 -2.76
C GLN A 70 -19.38 17.78 -2.67
N GLU A 71 -19.99 17.47 -3.83
CA GLU A 71 -21.20 16.65 -3.92
C GLU A 71 -21.03 15.26 -3.27
N GLU A 72 -19.87 14.63 -3.45
CA GLU A 72 -19.58 13.30 -2.88
C GLU A 72 -19.37 13.36 -1.36
N LEU A 73 -18.79 14.45 -0.85
CA LEU A 73 -18.53 14.67 0.58
C LEU A 73 -19.82 15.04 1.35
N ASP A 74 -20.70 15.83 0.74
CA ASP A 74 -21.96 16.26 1.36
C ASP A 74 -22.97 15.12 1.45
N ARG A 75 -22.87 14.11 0.56
CA ARG A 75 -23.74 12.94 0.56
C ARG A 75 -23.51 12.05 1.79
N THR A 76 -24.58 11.43 2.27
CA THR A 76 -24.52 10.33 3.25
C THR A 76 -24.86 9.03 2.53
N TYR A 77 -24.00 8.03 2.68
CA TYR A 77 -24.10 6.74 2.04
C TYR A 77 -24.59 5.69 3.04
N THR A 78 -25.40 4.75 2.56
CA THR A 78 -25.64 3.51 3.29
C THR A 78 -24.33 2.71 3.39
N PRO A 79 -24.18 1.79 4.36
CA PRO A 79 -22.98 0.96 4.48
C PRO A 79 -22.63 0.20 3.19
N ASN A 80 -23.63 -0.27 2.45
CA ASN A 80 -23.44 -1.00 1.20
C ASN A 80 -22.93 -0.10 0.06
N GLU A 81 -23.49 1.10 -0.08
CA GLU A 81 -23.02 2.08 -1.07
C GLU A 81 -21.59 2.52 -0.78
N LEU A 82 -21.28 2.82 0.48
CA LEU A 82 -19.94 3.20 0.89
C LEU A 82 -18.93 2.09 0.59
N ASN A 83 -19.24 0.85 0.97
CA ASN A 83 -18.40 -0.31 0.66
C ASN A 83 -18.22 -0.49 -0.86
N PHE A 84 -19.25 -0.25 -1.66
CA PHE A 84 -19.14 -0.30 -3.12
C PHE A 84 -18.18 0.75 -3.67
N ILE A 85 -18.24 1.99 -3.15
CA ILE A 85 -17.31 3.06 -3.52
C ILE A 85 -15.88 2.70 -3.14
N ILE A 86 -15.64 2.25 -1.91
CA ILE A 86 -14.31 1.84 -1.44
C ILE A 86 -13.77 0.69 -2.29
N LYS A 87 -14.57 -0.35 -2.57
CA LYS A 87 -14.17 -1.46 -3.45
C LYS A 87 -13.83 -0.98 -4.87
N ARG A 88 -14.53 0.03 -5.38
CA ARG A 88 -14.22 0.61 -6.69
C ARG A 88 -12.88 1.35 -6.68
N LEU A 89 -12.59 2.11 -5.62
CA LEU A 89 -11.29 2.77 -5.42
C LEU A 89 -10.17 1.74 -5.28
N GLU A 90 -10.36 0.70 -4.48
CA GLU A 90 -9.41 -0.41 -4.32
C GLU A 90 -9.04 -1.06 -5.66
N ARG A 91 -10.01 -1.28 -6.57
CA ARG A 91 -9.72 -1.81 -7.92
C ARG A 91 -8.82 -0.90 -8.75
N MET A 92 -8.73 0.39 -8.44
CA MET A 92 -7.83 1.32 -9.11
C MET A 92 -6.37 1.04 -8.79
N LYS A 93 -6.06 0.38 -7.66
CA LYS A 93 -4.69 0.00 -7.28
C LYS A 93 -4.00 -0.77 -8.39
N VAL A 94 -4.69 -1.68 -9.09
CA VAL A 94 -4.11 -2.42 -10.22
C VAL A 94 -3.60 -1.48 -11.32
N LYS A 95 -4.34 -0.41 -11.61
CA LYS A 95 -3.92 0.60 -12.59
C LYS A 95 -2.78 1.46 -12.05
N LEU A 96 -2.88 1.91 -10.80
CA LEU A 96 -1.85 2.74 -10.16
C LEU A 96 -0.52 1.99 -9.98
N MET A 97 -0.57 0.69 -9.72
CA MET A 97 0.61 -0.16 -9.68
C MET A 97 1.37 -0.19 -11.01
N ASN A 98 0.71 0.02 -12.15
CA ASN A 98 1.44 0.12 -13.42
C ASN A 98 2.37 1.34 -13.45
N ASP A 99 2.03 2.43 -12.75
CA ASP A 99 2.93 3.58 -12.62
C ASP A 99 4.18 3.23 -11.80
N ILE A 100 4.06 2.31 -10.83
CA ILE A 100 5.19 1.83 -10.02
C ILE A 100 6.01 0.81 -10.83
N TYR A 101 5.36 -0.18 -11.46
CA TYR A 101 6.04 -1.16 -12.31
C TYR A 101 6.82 -0.52 -13.46
N ALA A 102 6.30 0.58 -14.03
CA ALA A 102 6.99 1.31 -15.10
C ALA A 102 8.29 1.99 -14.64
N LEU A 103 8.50 2.16 -13.33
CA LEU A 103 9.73 2.71 -12.78
C LEU A 103 10.75 1.62 -12.40
N GLU A 104 10.35 0.35 -12.42
CA GLU A 104 11.24 -0.74 -12.05
C GLU A 104 12.33 -0.98 -13.10
N SER A 105 13.46 -1.45 -12.59
CA SER A 105 14.68 -1.85 -13.29
C SER A 105 15.26 -3.08 -12.59
N GLU A 106 16.38 -3.61 -13.09
CA GLU A 106 17.09 -4.72 -12.43
C GLU A 106 17.60 -4.40 -11.01
N ASP A 107 17.79 -3.10 -10.72
CA ASP A 107 18.30 -2.58 -9.45
C ASP A 107 17.21 -1.97 -8.56
N SER A 108 15.95 -2.30 -8.81
CA SER A 108 14.83 -1.77 -8.02
C SER A 108 13.73 -2.80 -7.78
N LEU A 109 12.88 -2.52 -6.79
CA LEU A 109 11.74 -3.32 -6.40
C LEU A 109 10.59 -2.39 -6.01
N GLY A 110 9.48 -2.48 -6.72
CA GLY A 110 8.25 -1.78 -6.38
C GLY A 110 7.63 -2.33 -5.09
N LEU A 111 6.98 -1.45 -4.34
CA LEU A 111 6.18 -1.80 -3.17
C LEU A 111 4.71 -1.61 -3.50
N PHE A 112 3.90 -2.61 -3.16
CA PHE A 112 2.48 -2.64 -3.49
C PHE A 112 1.69 -1.59 -2.69
N ILE A 113 0.61 -1.12 -3.29
CA ILE A 113 -0.32 -0.18 -2.66
C ILE A 113 -1.25 -0.94 -1.69
N GLY A 114 -0.84 -1.07 -0.43
CA GLY A 114 -1.51 -1.95 0.55
C GLY A 114 -1.52 -3.41 0.08
N HIS A 115 -2.57 -4.18 0.41
CA HIS A 115 -2.62 -5.60 0.02
C HIS A 115 -2.76 -5.81 -1.51
N CYS A 116 -2.16 -6.88 -2.02
CA CYS A 116 -2.24 -7.26 -3.42
C CYS A 116 -3.68 -7.63 -3.82
N ASN A 117 -4.20 -7.02 -4.88
CA ASN A 117 -5.55 -7.28 -5.40
C ASN A 117 -5.58 -7.61 -6.92
N LEU A 118 -4.47 -8.14 -7.44
CA LEU A 118 -4.32 -8.47 -8.87
C LEU A 118 -5.23 -9.63 -9.34
N CYS A 119 -5.74 -10.44 -8.42
CA CYS A 119 -6.64 -11.55 -8.72
C CYS A 119 -7.91 -11.49 -7.86
N MET A 120 -9.00 -12.07 -8.35
CA MET A 120 -10.28 -12.08 -7.63
C MET A 120 -10.20 -12.83 -6.29
N LYS A 121 -9.43 -13.92 -6.25
CA LYS A 121 -9.16 -14.71 -5.05
C LYS A 121 -7.71 -15.20 -5.10
N CYS A 122 -6.95 -14.87 -4.06
CA CYS A 122 -5.55 -15.26 -3.96
C CYS A 122 -5.40 -16.77 -3.76
N THR A 123 -4.43 -17.37 -4.43
CA THR A 123 -4.17 -18.82 -4.37
C THR A 123 -3.55 -19.27 -3.06
N LYS A 124 -3.01 -18.35 -2.24
CA LYS A 124 -2.52 -18.66 -0.89
C LYS A 124 -3.61 -19.32 -0.04
N THR A 125 -4.86 -18.86 -0.17
CA THR A 125 -6.05 -19.42 0.52
C THR A 125 -6.33 -20.91 0.23
N ILE A 126 -5.70 -21.49 -0.78
CA ILE A 126 -5.83 -22.91 -1.13
C ILE A 126 -4.45 -23.61 -1.23
N GLY A 127 -3.40 -22.99 -0.69
CA GLY A 127 -2.05 -23.56 -0.67
C GLY A 127 -1.38 -23.68 -2.04
N MET A 128 -1.84 -22.94 -3.05
CA MET A 128 -1.29 -22.99 -4.41
C MET A 128 -0.37 -21.78 -4.68
N PRO A 129 0.69 -21.94 -5.51
CA PRO A 129 1.59 -20.85 -5.89
C PRO A 129 0.85 -19.63 -6.46
N CYS A 130 1.47 -18.45 -6.36
CA CYS A 130 0.91 -17.22 -6.92
C CYS A 130 0.66 -17.37 -8.42
N LYS A 131 -0.51 -16.91 -8.90
CA LYS A 131 -0.85 -16.91 -10.34
C LYS A 131 -0.09 -15.85 -11.15
N MET A 132 0.46 -14.84 -10.48
CA MET A 132 1.17 -13.71 -11.10
C MET A 132 2.48 -13.41 -10.36
N PRO A 133 3.42 -14.37 -10.26
CA PRO A 133 4.61 -14.21 -9.43
C PRO A 133 5.47 -13.02 -9.86
N PHE A 134 5.58 -12.75 -11.16
CA PHE A 134 6.36 -11.61 -11.67
C PHE A 134 5.80 -10.23 -11.30
N LYS A 135 4.52 -10.13 -10.96
CA LYS A 135 3.86 -8.91 -10.49
C LYS A 135 3.63 -8.89 -8.97
N LEU A 136 3.99 -9.96 -8.27
CA LEU A 136 3.84 -10.00 -6.83
C LEU A 136 4.80 -8.98 -6.21
N ARG A 137 4.26 -8.06 -5.41
CA ARG A 137 5.02 -7.14 -4.57
C ARG A 137 4.42 -7.12 -3.17
N TYR A 138 5.21 -6.64 -2.21
CA TYR A 138 4.85 -6.50 -0.82
C TYR A 138 4.52 -5.03 -0.54
N SER A 139 3.57 -4.77 0.35
CA SER A 139 3.28 -3.41 0.78
C SER A 139 4.30 -2.94 1.82
N ILE A 140 4.42 -1.63 2.01
CA ILE A 140 5.29 -1.05 3.04
C ILE A 140 4.91 -1.61 4.42
N GLU A 141 3.62 -1.66 4.74
CA GLU A 141 3.08 -2.17 6.00
C GLU A 141 3.37 -3.66 6.18
N SER A 142 3.24 -4.46 5.11
CA SER A 142 3.53 -5.89 5.18
C SER A 142 5.01 -6.17 5.46
N LEU A 143 5.89 -5.23 5.14
CA LEU A 143 7.32 -5.27 5.43
C LEU A 143 7.70 -4.54 6.73
N GLY A 144 6.72 -4.15 7.55
CA GLY A 144 6.97 -3.55 8.85
C GLY A 144 6.93 -2.02 8.89
N GLY A 145 6.66 -1.33 7.77
CA GLY A 145 6.71 0.13 7.71
C GLY A 145 5.41 0.84 8.14
N ASP A 146 5.56 1.89 8.95
CA ASP A 146 4.49 2.78 9.41
C ASP A 146 4.09 3.77 8.31
N VAL A 147 3.13 3.37 7.47
CA VAL A 147 2.64 4.21 6.36
C VAL A 147 1.93 5.47 6.88
N ASP A 148 1.15 5.37 7.96
CA ASP A 148 0.41 6.51 8.50
C ASP A 148 1.36 7.62 8.93
N ARG A 149 2.37 7.27 9.74
CA ARG A 149 3.40 8.20 10.19
C ARG A 149 4.29 8.66 9.04
N THR A 150 4.60 7.78 8.09
CA THR A 150 5.36 8.13 6.88
C THR A 150 4.69 9.27 6.13
N ILE A 151 3.38 9.16 5.86
CA ILE A 151 2.64 10.17 5.09
C ILE A 151 2.46 11.47 5.87
N GLU A 152 2.24 11.40 7.18
CA GLU A 152 2.14 12.59 8.03
C GLU A 152 3.44 13.38 8.03
N ASP A 153 4.57 12.71 8.31
CA ASP A 153 5.87 13.37 8.40
C ASP A 153 6.39 13.84 7.03
N THR A 154 6.06 13.15 5.94
CA THR A 154 6.63 13.42 4.61
C THR A 154 5.81 14.43 3.80
N PHE A 155 4.48 14.34 3.88
CA PHE A 155 3.58 15.13 3.03
C PHE A 155 2.60 15.99 3.83
N GLY A 156 2.58 15.91 5.17
CA GLY A 156 1.68 16.68 6.02
C GLY A 156 0.22 16.24 5.94
N TYR A 157 -0.04 15.01 5.47
CA TYR A 157 -1.39 14.42 5.39
C TYR A 157 -1.57 13.30 6.39
N LYS A 158 -2.80 13.07 6.84
CA LYS A 158 -3.16 11.91 7.66
C LYS A 158 -3.87 10.89 6.80
N ILE A 159 -3.61 9.61 7.03
CA ILE A 159 -4.49 8.57 6.50
C ILE A 159 -5.81 8.64 7.26
N ILE A 160 -6.88 8.96 6.54
CA ILE A 160 -8.23 9.12 7.09
C ILE A 160 -9.18 8.14 6.40
N TYR A 161 -10.06 7.55 7.21
CA TYR A 161 -10.97 6.50 6.77
C TYR A 161 -12.40 7.02 6.70
N ALA A 162 -13.18 6.40 5.81
CA ALA A 162 -14.61 6.62 5.77
C ALA A 162 -15.25 6.20 7.08
N LYS A 163 -16.16 7.01 7.61
CA LYS A 163 -16.81 6.79 8.91
C LYS A 163 -18.24 7.32 8.88
N ASP A 164 -19.15 6.67 9.59
CA ASP A 164 -20.54 7.13 9.80
C ASP A 164 -21.28 7.44 8.48
N GLY A 165 -21.05 6.62 7.45
CA GLY A 165 -21.69 6.79 6.14
C GLY A 165 -21.14 7.95 5.31
N LYS A 166 -20.01 8.55 5.70
CA LYS A 166 -19.35 9.65 4.99
C LYS A 166 -18.03 9.20 4.37
N LEU A 167 -17.75 9.73 3.18
CA LEU A 167 -16.41 9.66 2.61
C LEU A 167 -15.48 10.60 3.40
N PRO A 168 -14.19 10.24 3.55
CA PRO A 168 -13.21 11.16 4.08
C PRO A 168 -12.99 12.32 3.11
N GLU A 169 -12.46 13.45 3.59
CA GLU A 169 -12.13 14.62 2.76
C GLU A 169 -11.26 14.24 1.55
N TYR A 170 -10.34 13.30 1.77
CA TYR A 170 -9.52 12.68 0.75
C TYR A 170 -9.20 11.24 1.16
N MET A 171 -8.76 10.43 0.20
CA MET A 171 -8.19 9.11 0.45
C MET A 171 -6.77 9.05 -0.09
N ILE A 172 -5.86 8.38 0.60
CA ILE A 172 -4.48 8.22 0.15
C ILE A 172 -4.14 6.74 0.06
N PHE A 173 -3.55 6.38 -1.08
CA PHE A 173 -2.99 5.07 -1.35
C PHE A 173 -1.48 5.19 -1.48
N VAL A 174 -0.74 4.37 -0.74
CA VAL A 174 0.72 4.47 -0.66
C VAL A 174 1.36 3.21 -1.16
N GLY A 175 2.22 3.35 -2.16
CA GLY A 175 3.19 2.34 -2.54
C GLY A 175 4.59 2.95 -2.51
N GLY A 176 5.53 2.30 -3.17
CA GLY A 176 6.89 2.82 -3.26
C GLY A 176 7.74 2.12 -4.29
N LEU A 177 8.98 2.56 -4.39
CA LEU A 177 10.03 1.92 -5.17
C LEU A 177 11.30 1.92 -4.33
N LEU A 178 11.76 0.75 -3.93
CA LEU A 178 13.12 0.57 -3.44
C LEU A 178 14.04 0.55 -4.66
N TYR A 179 15.13 1.31 -4.62
CA TYR A 179 16.07 1.41 -5.72
C TYR A 179 17.48 1.69 -5.20
N ASP A 180 18.46 1.71 -6.12
CA ASP A 180 19.88 1.81 -5.76
C ASP A 180 20.28 0.59 -4.91
N LYS A 181 20.18 -0.58 -5.54
CA LYS A 181 20.48 -1.88 -4.94
C LYS A 181 21.95 -1.96 -4.50
N LYS A 182 22.20 -2.59 -3.35
CA LYS A 182 23.54 -2.75 -2.75
C LYS A 182 24.33 -3.90 -3.37
#